data_AF-A0A5K1A443-F1
#
_entry.id   AF-A0A5K1A443-F1
#
_cell.length_a   1.000
_cell.length_b   1.000
_cell.length_c   1.000
_cell.angle_alpha   90.00
_cell.angle_beta   90.00
_cell.angle_gamma   90.00
#
_symmetry.space_group_name_H-M   'P 1'
#
loop_
_entity.id
_entity.type
_entity.pdbx_description
1 polymer ?
#
loop_
_entity_poly.entity_id
_entity_poly.type
_entity_poly.pdbx_seq_one_letter_code
_entity_poly.pdbx_strand_id
1 'polypeptide(L)'
;GNRLRGGPQMIQLSLDGKRLYVTNSLFSTWDRQFYPEILEEGAHMLQIDVDTEKGGLKLNPNFFVDFGLEPDGPSLAHEMRYPGGDCTSDIWI
;
A
#
# COMPACT_ATOMS: atom_id res chain seq x y z
N GLY A 1 7.58 -9.92 13.45
CA GLY A 1 7.22 -8.89 12.45
C GLY A 1 7.25 -9.52 11.07
N ASN A 2 6.52 -8.95 10.11
CA ASN A 2 6.46 -9.48 8.74
C ASN A 2 7.66 -8.99 7.92
N ARG A 3 8.21 -9.85 7.06
CA ARG A 3 9.24 -9.46 6.10
C ARG A 3 8.57 -8.68 4.96
N LEU A 4 9.10 -7.49 4.65
CA LEU A 4 8.63 -6.69 3.52
C LEU A 4 9.31 -7.16 2.22
N ARG A 5 8.55 -7.06 1.12
CA ARG A 5 8.90 -7.54 -0.22
C ARG A 5 8.88 -6.37 -1.20
N GLY A 6 9.93 -6.19 -1.99
CA GLY A 6 10.09 -4.98 -2.82
C GLY A 6 9.94 -3.65 -2.08
N GLY A 7 9.49 -2.62 -2.80
CA GLY A 7 9.43 -1.25 -2.31
C GLY A 7 8.02 -0.63 -2.39
N PRO A 8 7.79 0.49 -1.69
CA PRO A 8 6.53 1.22 -1.77
C PRO A 8 6.28 1.75 -3.20
N GLN A 9 5.06 1.60 -3.71
CA GLN A 9 4.69 2.00 -5.07
C GLN A 9 3.48 2.95 -5.09
N MET A 10 2.24 2.46 -4.98
CA MET A 10 1.06 3.34 -4.90
C MET A 10 0.91 3.80 -3.47
N ILE A 11 0.53 5.07 -3.32
CA ILE A 11 0.25 5.69 -2.03
C ILE A 11 -1.12 6.34 -2.06
N GLN A 12 -1.83 6.30 -0.93
CA GLN A 12 -3.13 6.96 -0.80
C GLN A 12 -3.27 7.60 0.58
N LEU A 13 -3.47 8.91 0.62
CA LEU A 13 -3.63 9.67 1.86
C LEU A 13 -5.12 9.78 2.22
N SER A 14 -5.44 9.56 3.50
CA SER A 14 -6.78 9.78 4.00
C SER A 14 -7.19 11.25 3.90
N LEU A 15 -8.49 11.53 3.78
CA LEU A 15 -9.01 12.90 3.68
C LEU A 15 -8.63 13.80 4.86
N ASP A 16 -8.48 13.24 6.06
CA ASP A 16 -8.01 13.97 7.25
C ASP A 16 -6.48 14.13 7.33
N GLY A 17 -5.74 13.61 6.34
CA GLY A 17 -4.29 13.71 6.23
C GLY A 17 -3.48 12.88 7.22
N LYS A 18 -4.13 12.03 8.04
CA LYS A 18 -3.47 11.35 9.17
C LYS A 18 -2.98 9.93 8.87
N ARG A 19 -3.43 9.31 7.77
CA ARG A 19 -3.10 7.93 7.41
C ARG A 19 -2.71 7.86 5.95
N LEU A 20 -1.48 7.43 5.69
CA LEU A 20 -0.98 7.15 4.36
C LEU A 20 -0.90 5.63 4.18
N TYR A 21 -1.68 5.10 3.25
CA TYR A 21 -1.63 3.68 2.91
C TYR A 21 -0.74 3.47 1.69
N VAL A 22 -0.04 2.34 1.67
CA VAL A 22 0.97 2.04 0.67
C VAL A 22 0.87 0.59 0.24
N THR A 23 0.88 0.34 -1.07
CA THR A 23 1.02 -0.99 -1.69
C THR A 23 2.34 -1.06 -2.48
N ASN A 24 2.73 -2.26 -2.93
CA ASN A 24 4.07 -2.51 -3.44
C ASN A 24 4.16 -3.16 -4.84
N SER A 25 3.03 -3.44 -5.53
CA SER A 25 3.07 -3.95 -6.91
C SER A 25 2.89 -2.83 -7.93
N LEU A 26 3.73 -2.80 -8.97
CA LEU A 26 3.68 -1.82 -10.05
C LEU A 26 3.01 -2.39 -11.30
N PHE A 27 3.64 -3.42 -11.87
CA PHE A 27 3.25 -4.04 -13.13
C PHE A 27 3.92 -5.40 -13.21
N SER A 28 3.15 -6.45 -13.46
CA SER A 28 3.59 -7.83 -13.25
C SER A 28 4.89 -8.22 -13.97
N THR A 29 5.16 -7.68 -15.17
CA THR A 29 6.42 -7.97 -15.89
C THR A 29 7.63 -7.28 -15.24
N TRP A 30 7.44 -6.08 -14.69
CA TRP A 30 8.49 -5.34 -14.00
C TRP A 30 8.69 -5.88 -12.58
N ASP A 31 7.60 -6.19 -11.88
CA ASP A 31 7.63 -6.83 -10.57
C ASP A 31 8.41 -8.15 -10.67
N ARG A 32 8.17 -8.97 -11.71
CA ARG A 32 8.94 -10.19 -11.97
C ARG A 32 10.44 -9.94 -12.17
N GLN A 33 10.81 -8.83 -12.81
CA GLN A 33 12.20 -8.52 -13.12
C GLN A 33 12.96 -8.02 -11.88
N PHE A 34 12.33 -7.17 -11.06
CA PHE A 34 13.00 -6.47 -9.96
C PHE A 34 12.75 -7.11 -8.59
N TYR A 35 11.56 -7.66 -8.37
CA TYR A 35 11.08 -8.21 -7.10
C TYR A 35 10.24 -9.49 -7.33
N PRO A 36 10.87 -10.57 -7.83
CA PRO A 36 10.16 -11.82 -8.14
C PRO A 36 9.38 -12.39 -6.95
N GLU A 37 9.82 -12.11 -5.72
CA GLU A 37 9.13 -12.52 -4.50
C GLU A 37 7.71 -11.95 -4.35
N ILE A 38 7.39 -10.81 -4.99
CA ILE A 38 6.02 -10.25 -4.96
C ILE A 38 5.07 -11.13 -5.76
N LEU A 39 5.53 -11.80 -6.82
CA LEU A 39 4.70 -12.74 -7.58
C LEU A 39 4.52 -14.07 -6.84
N GLU A 40 5.52 -14.49 -6.08
CA GLU A 40 5.52 -15.78 -5.38
C GLU A 40 4.78 -15.73 -4.05
N GLU A 41 4.92 -14.62 -3.32
CA GLU A 41 4.40 -14.48 -1.95
C GLU A 41 3.29 -13.42 -1.84
N GLY A 42 3.05 -12.64 -2.90
CA GLY A 42 1.98 -11.65 -2.94
C GLY A 42 2.42 -10.26 -2.50
N ALA A 43 1.63 -9.27 -2.93
CA ALA A 43 1.76 -7.90 -2.49
C ALA A 43 1.37 -7.74 -1.02
N HIS A 44 1.67 -6.58 -0.45
CA HIS A 44 1.19 -6.23 0.89
C HIS A 44 0.79 -4.75 0.96
N MET A 45 -0.03 -4.43 1.95
CA MET A 45 -0.38 -3.05 2.27
C MET A 45 0.10 -2.67 3.67
N LEU A 46 0.68 -1.48 3.76
CA LEU A 46 1.10 -0.85 5.01
C LEU A 46 0.28 0.41 5.27
N GLN A 47 0.15 0.77 6.55
CA GLN A 47 -0.30 2.09 6.95
C GLN A 47 0.87 2.83 7.60
N ILE A 48 1.03 4.09 7.22
CA ILE A 48 1.95 5.04 7.82
C ILE A 48 1.11 6.11 8.53
N ASP A 49 1.38 6.29 9.81
CA ASP A 49 0.81 7.37 10.60
C ASP A 49 1.54 8.68 10.26
N VAL A 50 0.75 9.72 9.98
CA VAL A 50 1.23 11.05 9.61
C VAL A 50 0.99 12.00 10.78
N ASP A 51 2.06 12.56 11.35
CA ASP A 51 1.94 13.59 12.38
C ASP A 51 1.76 14.96 11.70
N THR A 52 0.52 15.43 11.65
CA THR A 52 0.16 16.70 11.00
C THR A 52 0.46 17.93 11.88
N GLU A 53 0.82 17.75 13.15
CA GLU A 53 1.10 18.86 14.08
C GLU A 53 2.59 19.16 14.17
N LYS A 54 3.41 18.12 14.31
CA LYS A 54 4.88 18.23 14.47
C LYS A 54 5.65 17.84 13.21
N GLY A 55 4.97 17.24 12.24
CA GLY A 55 5.61 16.60 11.09
C GLY A 55 6.21 15.24 11.45
N GLY A 56 6.33 14.39 10.44
CA GLY A 56 6.94 13.07 10.58
C GLY A 56 6.01 11.95 10.10
N LEU A 57 6.65 10.82 9.79
CA LEU A 57 6.01 9.62 9.31
C LEU A 57 6.49 8.44 10.15
N LYS A 58 5.56 7.59 10.57
CA LYS A 58 5.87 6.37 11.33
C LYS A 58 5.05 5.20 10.82
N LEU A 59 5.69 4.06 10.61
CA LEU A 59 4.99 2.83 10.27
C LEU A 59 4.04 2.43 11.42
N ASN A 60 2.78 2.13 11.11
CA ASN A 60 1.84 1.60 12.07
C ASN A 60 2.07 0.08 12.23
N PRO A 61 2.58 -0.40 13.39
CA PRO A 61 2.89 -1.82 13.58
C PRO A 61 1.64 -2.71 13.69
N ASN A 62 0.45 -2.11 13.85
CA ASN A 62 -0.82 -2.81 14.02
C ASN A 62 -1.59 -2.98 12.71
N PHE A 63 -1.06 -2.49 11.58
CA PHE A 63 -1.71 -2.57 10.29
C PHE A 63 -0.79 -3.25 9.27
N PHE A 64 -1.22 -4.40 8.76
CA PHE A 64 -0.55 -5.11 7.68
C PHE A 64 -1.59 -5.96 6.95
N VAL A 65 -1.76 -5.74 5.65
CA VAL A 65 -2.60 -6.61 4.81
C VAL A 65 -1.66 -7.46 3.96
N ASP A 66 -1.80 -8.78 4.04
CA ASP A 66 -1.02 -9.73 3.26
C ASP A 66 -1.86 -10.29 2.10
N PHE A 67 -1.59 -9.83 0.88
CA PHE A 67 -2.29 -10.34 -0.31
C PHE A 67 -1.73 -11.68 -0.80
N GLY A 68 -0.75 -12.25 -0.08
CA GLY A 68 -0.35 -13.66 -0.25
C GLY A 68 -1.36 -14.66 0.29
N LEU A 69 -2.28 -14.22 1.17
CA LEU A 69 -3.27 -15.07 1.84
C LEU A 69 -4.63 -15.12 1.11
N GLU A 70 -4.71 -14.54 -0.09
CA GLU A 70 -5.91 -14.59 -0.91
C GLU A 70 -6.24 -16.04 -1.32
N PRO A 71 -7.53 -16.41 -1.44
CA PRO A 71 -7.97 -17.80 -1.56
C PRO A 71 -7.50 -18.49 -2.85
N ASP A 72 -7.30 -17.70 -3.92
CA ASP A 72 -6.87 -18.18 -5.24
C ASP A 72 -5.36 -18.02 -5.47
N GLY A 73 -4.61 -17.66 -4.43
CA GLY A 73 -3.16 -17.48 -4.45
C GLY A 73 -2.71 -16.02 -4.43
N PRO A 74 -1.39 -15.78 -4.53
CA PRO A 74 -0.79 -14.46 -4.35
C PRO A 74 -1.35 -13.40 -5.29
N SER A 75 -1.80 -12.28 -4.73
CA SER A 75 -2.37 -11.17 -5.49
C SER A 75 -1.45 -9.95 -5.55
N LEU A 76 -1.49 -9.24 -6.68
CA LEU A 76 -0.67 -8.07 -7.00
C LEU A 76 -1.46 -6.78 -6.76
N ALA A 77 -1.53 -6.35 -5.49
CA ALA A 77 -2.25 -5.14 -5.11
C ALA A 77 -1.56 -3.87 -5.61
N HIS A 78 -2.28 -3.10 -6.43
CA HIS A 78 -1.81 -1.86 -7.04
C HIS A 78 -2.49 -0.65 -6.43
N GLU A 79 -3.65 -0.23 -6.93
CA GLU A 79 -4.37 0.95 -6.44
C GLU A 79 -5.37 0.59 -5.33
N MET A 80 -5.61 1.54 -4.42
CA MET A 80 -6.69 1.47 -3.47
C MET A 80 -7.55 2.74 -3.51
N ARG A 81 -8.84 2.60 -3.23
CA ARG A 81 -9.80 3.71 -3.22
C ARG A 81 -10.55 3.76 -1.89
N TYR A 82 -10.72 4.95 -1.34
CA TYR A 82 -11.52 5.12 -0.15
C TYR A 82 -13.02 5.13 -0.48
N PRO A 83 -13.86 4.52 0.37
CA PRO A 83 -15.29 4.74 0.30
C PRO A 83 -15.60 6.22 0.50
N GLY A 84 -16.25 6.85 -0.48
CA GLY A 84 -16.63 8.26 -0.41
C GLY A 84 -15.56 9.25 -0.90
N GLY A 85 -14.49 8.77 -1.54
CA GLY A 85 -13.49 9.62 -2.16
C GLY A 85 -12.19 9.76 -1.37
N ASP A 86 -11.13 10.08 -2.08
CA ASP A 86 -9.77 10.25 -1.56
C ASP A 86 -9.02 11.36 -2.30
N CYS A 87 -7.82 11.67 -1.84
CA CYS A 87 -7.02 12.78 -2.34
C CYS A 87 -6.56 12.62 -3.80
N THR A 88 -6.84 11.49 -4.45
CA THR A 88 -6.51 11.26 -5.87
C THR A 88 -7.72 10.99 -6.74
N SER A 89 -8.90 10.72 -6.17
CA SER A 89 -10.14 10.52 -6.93
C SER A 89 -10.99 11.78 -7.12
N ASP A 90 -10.97 12.71 -6.16
CA ASP A 90 -11.92 13.81 -6.12
C ASP A 90 -11.37 15.08 -6.77
N ILE A 91 -12.14 15.63 -7.72
CA ILE A 91 -11.86 16.89 -8.39
C ILE A 91 -12.87 17.92 -7.90
N TRP A 92 -12.38 18.99 -7.28
CA TRP A 92 -13.18 20.14 -6.84
C TRP A 92 -13.30 21.15 -8.01
N ILE A 93 -14.49 21.70 -8.26
CA ILE A 93 -14.77 22.74 -9.28
C ILE A 93 -14.94 24.11 -8.60
#